data_AF-A0A4Y2P511-F1
#
_entry.id   AF-A0A4Y2P511-F1
#
_cell.length_a   1.000
_cell.length_b   1.000
_cell.length_c   1.000
_cell.angle_alpha   90.00
_cell.angle_beta   90.00
_cell.angle_gamma   90.00
#
_symmetry.space_group_name_H-M   'P 1'
#
loop_
_entity.id
_entity.type
_entity.pdbx_description
1 polymer ?
#
loop_
_entity_poly.entity_id
_entity_poly.type
_entity_poly.pdbx_seq_one_letter_code
_entity_poly.pdbx_strand_id
1 'polypeptide(L)'
;MSCFKDHESTKDAEMDETGQYAGSIPTTSFDFKIVSPKNSAKIQLVETKSPIEISNKYQNLIGLEEQDKENAPPKISIPAINLKINDDYNLTLQEISRNFPNTESKYDRGYIGILPHFLEDRSKIIEFLNKNEK
;
A
#
# COMPACT_ATOMS: atom_id res chain seq x y z
N MET A 1 28.26 0.99 32.00
CA MET A 1 29.30 1.70 31.23
C MET A 1 28.64 2.30 30.00
N SER A 2 28.76 3.61 29.87
CA SER A 2 28.18 4.46 28.82
C SER A 2 29.24 4.77 27.77
N CYS A 3 28.94 4.53 26.50
CA CYS A 3 29.65 5.06 25.31
C CYS A 3 28.82 4.72 24.07
N PHE A 4 28.79 5.47 22.97
CA PHE A 4 28.58 6.90 22.67
C PHE A 4 27.97 6.89 21.25
N LYS A 5 27.13 7.88 20.94
CA LYS A 5 26.58 8.11 19.59
C LYS A 5 27.70 8.53 18.63
N ASP A 6 27.80 7.86 17.48
CA ASP A 6 28.42 8.44 16.29
C ASP A 6 27.31 8.82 15.30
N HIS A 7 27.08 10.12 15.19
CA HIS A 7 26.32 10.72 14.11
C HIS A 7 27.37 11.31 13.17
N GLU A 8 27.55 10.71 11.99
CA GLU A 8 28.31 11.34 10.92
C GLU A 8 27.37 11.64 9.76
N SER A 9 27.19 12.94 9.52
CA SER A 9 26.40 13.49 8.43
C SER A 9 27.32 13.62 7.22
N THR A 10 27.17 12.74 6.24
CA THR A 10 27.92 12.86 4.99
C THR A 10 27.27 13.95 4.13
N LYS A 11 28.07 14.96 3.80
CA LYS A 11 27.70 16.18 3.07
C LYS A 11 27.30 15.88 1.64
N ASP A 12 26.29 16.60 1.16
CA ASP A 12 25.87 16.65 -0.24
C ASP A 12 27.05 17.05 -1.14
N ALA A 13 27.37 16.21 -2.12
CA ALA A 13 28.30 16.54 -3.19
C ALA A 13 27.51 17.19 -4.33
N GLU A 14 27.81 18.47 -4.54
CA GLU A 14 27.31 19.38 -5.57
C GLU A 14 27.56 18.84 -7.00
N MET A 15 26.60 19.14 -7.88
CA MET A 15 26.59 18.81 -9.30
C MET A 15 27.57 19.68 -10.07
N ASP A 16 28.38 19.10 -10.95
CA ASP A 16 29.02 19.83 -12.04
C ASP A 16 28.87 19.08 -13.38
N GLU A 17 28.17 19.75 -14.29
CA GLU A 17 27.96 19.41 -15.70
C GLU A 17 28.98 20.16 -16.54
N THR A 18 29.68 19.49 -17.47
CA THR A 18 29.90 19.87 -18.90
C THR A 18 31.16 19.25 -19.53
N GLY A 19 31.06 18.90 -20.82
CA GLY A 19 32.20 19.03 -21.76
C GLY A 19 32.63 17.77 -22.53
N GLN A 20 32.47 17.80 -23.85
CA GLN A 20 32.84 16.77 -24.84
C GLN A 20 34.27 16.91 -25.42
N TYR A 21 34.90 15.75 -25.66
CA TYR A 21 35.90 15.31 -26.67
C TYR A 21 37.18 16.10 -27.07
N ALA A 22 38.32 15.39 -26.95
CA ALA A 22 39.43 15.17 -27.91
C ALA A 22 40.79 15.21 -27.16
N GLY A 23 41.77 14.32 -27.31
CA GLY A 23 41.98 13.11 -28.09
C GLY A 23 43.45 12.69 -27.89
N SER A 24 43.74 11.38 -27.84
CA SER A 24 45.09 10.86 -28.10
C SER A 24 45.00 9.36 -28.41
N ILE A 25 45.36 9.03 -29.65
CA ILE A 25 45.37 7.71 -30.28
C ILE A 25 46.55 6.89 -29.74
N PRO A 26 46.36 5.61 -29.36
CA PRO A 26 47.39 4.59 -29.50
C PRO A 26 47.05 3.67 -30.69
N THR A 27 47.97 3.66 -31.63
CA THR A 27 48.02 2.81 -32.82
C THR A 27 47.90 1.33 -32.46
N THR A 28 46.74 0.72 -32.68
CA THR A 28 46.62 -0.73 -32.87
C THR A 28 45.64 -1.02 -34.01
N SER A 29 46.09 -1.91 -34.87
CA SER A 29 45.52 -2.32 -36.15
C SER A 29 44.03 -2.66 -36.07
N PHE A 30 43.21 -1.94 -36.82
CA PHE A 30 41.86 -2.35 -37.13
C PHE A 30 41.52 -1.97 -38.57
N ASP A 31 41.83 -2.88 -39.50
CA ASP A 31 41.42 -2.83 -40.90
C ASP A 31 39.89 -3.06 -41.02
N PHE A 32 39.09 -2.11 -40.54
CA PHE A 32 37.65 -2.15 -40.77
C PHE A 32 37.32 -1.52 -42.12
N LYS A 33 36.92 -2.37 -43.05
CA LYS A 33 36.44 -1.95 -44.37
C LYS A 33 35.02 -1.39 -44.25
N ILE A 34 34.84 -0.11 -44.54
CA ILE A 34 33.52 0.53 -44.60
C ILE A 34 32.79 0.01 -45.84
N VAL A 35 31.64 -0.66 -45.66
CA VAL A 35 30.80 -1.18 -46.74
C VAL A 35 29.64 -0.24 -47.06
N SER A 36 29.19 -0.24 -48.32
CA SER A 36 28.09 0.62 -48.78
C SER A 36 26.75 0.20 -48.13
N PRO A 37 25.86 1.14 -47.73
CA PRO A 37 24.60 0.83 -47.03
C PRO A 37 23.54 0.06 -47.84
N LYS A 38 23.87 -0.47 -49.02
CA LYS A 38 22.91 -0.99 -50.00
C LYS A 38 22.28 -2.35 -49.65
N ASN A 39 22.57 -2.91 -48.49
CA ASN A 39 22.04 -4.20 -48.04
C ASN A 39 21.04 -4.07 -46.87
N SER A 40 20.30 -2.96 -46.77
CA SER A 40 19.16 -2.90 -45.86
C SER A 40 18.08 -3.91 -46.30
N ALA A 41 17.62 -4.75 -45.37
CA ALA A 41 16.51 -5.66 -45.63
C ALA A 41 15.25 -4.84 -46.01
N LYS A 42 14.56 -5.23 -47.09
CA LYS A 42 13.24 -4.66 -47.41
C LYS A 42 12.27 -4.97 -46.27
N ILE A 43 11.63 -3.94 -45.71
CA ILE A 43 10.55 -4.10 -44.73
C ILE A 43 9.44 -4.89 -45.43
N GLN A 44 9.10 -6.07 -44.91
CA GLN A 44 7.94 -6.81 -45.38
C GLN A 44 6.69 -6.02 -45.03
N LEU A 45 5.77 -5.89 -45.99
CA LEU A 45 4.47 -5.26 -45.75
C LEU A 45 3.77 -6.09 -44.66
N VAL A 46 3.64 -5.52 -43.47
CA VAL A 46 2.97 -6.18 -42.35
C VAL A 46 1.50 -6.26 -42.72
N GLU A 47 1.02 -7.46 -43.06
CA GLU A 47 -0.42 -7.72 -43.16
C GLU A 47 -1.06 -7.27 -41.86
N THR A 48 -2.07 -6.41 -41.97
CA THR A 48 -2.83 -5.88 -40.85
C THR A 48 -3.52 -7.04 -40.16
N LYS A 49 -2.88 -7.58 -39.12
CA LYS A 49 -3.52 -8.54 -38.22
C LYS A 49 -4.76 -7.87 -37.66
N SER A 50 -5.85 -8.64 -37.59
CA SER A 50 -7.09 -8.20 -36.95
C SER A 50 -6.79 -7.58 -35.57
N PRO A 51 -7.57 -6.56 -35.14
CA PRO A 51 -7.35 -5.88 -33.87
C PRO A 51 -7.18 -6.89 -32.73
N ILE A 52 -6.14 -6.68 -31.91
CA ILE A 52 -5.92 -7.50 -30.71
C ILE A 52 -7.06 -7.18 -29.74
N GLU A 53 -7.77 -8.22 -29.29
CA GLU A 53 -8.80 -8.07 -28.28
C GLU A 53 -8.14 -7.68 -26.94
N ILE A 54 -8.44 -6.47 -26.47
CA ILE A 54 -7.96 -5.91 -25.19
C ILE A 54 -9.04 -5.97 -24.09
N SER A 55 -10.10 -6.75 -24.31
CA SER A 55 -11.22 -6.84 -23.36
C SER A 55 -10.75 -7.50 -22.06
N ASN A 56 -11.19 -6.95 -20.92
CA ASN A 56 -10.88 -7.53 -19.62
C ASN A 56 -11.78 -8.75 -19.35
N LYS A 57 -11.21 -9.96 -19.36
CA LYS A 57 -11.93 -11.21 -19.06
C LYS A 57 -12.50 -11.31 -17.63
N TYR A 58 -12.11 -10.40 -16.73
CA TYR A 58 -12.57 -10.37 -15.34
C TYR A 58 -13.61 -9.27 -15.07
N GLN A 59 -14.14 -8.60 -16.10
CA GLN A 59 -15.18 -7.56 -15.95
C GLN A 59 -16.38 -8.06 -15.11
N ASN A 60 -16.75 -9.33 -15.26
CA ASN A 60 -17.88 -9.95 -14.56
C ASN A 60 -17.66 -10.14 -13.05
N LEU A 61 -16.42 -10.02 -12.56
CA LEU A 61 -16.13 -10.15 -11.13
C LEU A 61 -16.40 -8.85 -10.35
N ILE A 62 -16.37 -7.69 -11.00
CA ILE A 62 -16.60 -6.38 -10.37
C ILE A 62 -18.05 -6.25 -9.86
N GLY A 63 -19.02 -6.83 -10.58
CA GLY A 63 -20.44 -6.73 -10.24
C GLY A 63 -20.96 -7.80 -9.25
N LEU A 64 -20.20 -8.88 -9.02
CA LEU A 64 -20.62 -9.94 -8.09
C LEU A 64 -20.62 -9.46 -6.63
N GLU A 65 -19.77 -8.50 -6.30
CA GLU A 65 -19.71 -7.86 -4.99
C GLU A 65 -20.85 -6.85 -4.75
N GLU A 66 -21.53 -6.43 -5.81
CA GLU A 66 -22.54 -5.37 -5.82
C GLU A 66 -23.97 -5.94 -5.87
N GLN A 67 -24.18 -7.09 -6.52
CA GLN A 67 -25.51 -7.69 -6.69
C GLN A 67 -26.12 -8.19 -5.36
N ASP A 68 -25.29 -8.69 -4.43
CA ASP A 68 -25.74 -9.05 -3.07
C ASP A 68 -26.00 -7.84 -2.16
N LYS A 69 -25.75 -6.62 -2.65
CA LYS A 69 -25.93 -5.35 -1.91
C LYS A 69 -27.12 -4.53 -2.39
N GLU A 70 -27.77 -4.91 -3.50
CA GLU A 70 -28.78 -4.05 -4.14
C GLU A 70 -30.09 -3.89 -3.34
N ASN A 71 -30.36 -4.78 -2.37
CA ASN A 71 -31.49 -4.67 -1.44
C ASN A 71 -31.10 -4.39 0.03
N ALA A 72 -29.81 -4.22 0.32
CA ALA A 72 -29.34 -3.90 1.66
C ALA A 72 -28.92 -2.43 1.71
N PRO A 73 -29.30 -1.66 2.76
CA PRO A 73 -28.69 -0.35 2.96
C PRO A 73 -27.16 -0.51 2.98
N PRO A 74 -26.40 0.47 2.46
CA PRO A 74 -24.95 0.40 2.44
C PRO A 74 -24.48 0.02 3.84
N LYS A 75 -23.85 -1.15 3.97
CA LYS A 75 -23.35 -1.65 5.26
C LYS A 75 -22.23 -0.71 5.70
N ILE A 76 -22.59 0.33 6.44
CA ILE A 76 -21.63 1.21 7.10
C ILE A 76 -20.84 0.31 8.04
N SER A 77 -19.62 -0.04 7.64
CA SER A 77 -18.73 -0.85 8.46
C SER A 77 -18.25 0.04 9.60
N ILE A 78 -18.67 -0.26 10.82
CA ILE A 78 -18.22 0.45 12.02
C ILE A 78 -16.88 -0.17 12.44
N PRO A 79 -15.78 0.59 12.46
CA PRO A 79 -14.49 0.04 12.86
C PRO A 79 -14.48 -0.38 14.33
N ALA A 80 -13.85 -1.52 14.62
CA ALA A 80 -13.65 -1.99 15.98
C ALA A 80 -12.80 -1.01 16.81
N ILE A 81 -13.03 -0.99 18.11
CA ILE A 81 -12.21 -0.28 19.09
C ILE A 81 -11.22 -1.31 19.67
N ASN A 82 -9.93 -1.05 19.57
CA ASN A 82 -8.90 -1.94 20.10
C ASN A 82 -8.59 -1.57 21.55
N LEU A 83 -9.07 -2.35 22.50
CA LEU A 83 -8.74 -2.23 23.92
C LEU A 83 -7.48 -3.05 24.21
N LYS A 84 -6.44 -2.42 24.75
CA LYS A 84 -5.22 -3.13 25.19
C LYS A 84 -5.52 -3.97 26.44
N ILE A 85 -5.05 -5.21 26.46
CA ILE A 85 -5.17 -6.06 27.65
C ILE A 85 -4.23 -5.52 28.74
N ASN A 86 -4.81 -5.17 29.88
CA ASN A 86 -4.15 -4.80 31.14
C ASN A 86 -4.73 -5.65 32.27
N ASP A 87 -4.26 -5.50 33.51
CA ASP A 87 -4.72 -6.33 34.63
C ASP A 87 -6.25 -6.21 34.89
N ASP A 88 -6.81 -5.02 34.60
CA ASP A 88 -8.21 -4.69 34.84
C ASP A 88 -9.09 -4.76 33.58
N TYR A 89 -8.63 -5.38 32.49
CA TYR A 89 -9.36 -5.35 31.21
C TYR A 89 -10.75 -5.99 31.32
N ASN A 90 -10.85 -7.05 32.13
CA ASN A 90 -12.09 -7.78 32.37
C ASN A 90 -13.16 -6.88 33.00
N LEU A 91 -12.77 -6.02 33.94
CA LEU A 91 -13.68 -5.07 34.58
C LEU A 91 -14.17 -4.02 33.58
N THR A 92 -13.25 -3.46 32.80
CA THR A 92 -13.61 -2.51 31.72
C THR A 92 -14.54 -3.15 30.70
N LEU A 93 -14.32 -4.41 30.33
CA LEU A 93 -15.16 -5.13 29.38
C LEU A 93 -16.57 -5.38 29.93
N GLN A 94 -16.68 -5.68 31.23
CA GLN A 94 -17.98 -5.82 31.91
C GLN A 94 -18.73 -4.49 31.95
N GLU A 95 -18.05 -3.39 32.25
CA GLU A 95 -18.65 -2.05 32.27
C GLU A 95 -19.15 -1.64 30.88
N ILE A 96 -18.37 -1.92 29.83
CA ILE A 96 -18.77 -1.67 28.45
C ILE A 96 -20.00 -2.52 28.11
N SER A 97 -19.99 -3.81 28.43
CA SER A 97 -21.12 -4.70 28.16
C SER A 97 -22.40 -4.26 28.89
N ARG A 98 -22.26 -3.66 30.09
CA ARG A 98 -23.39 -3.15 30.87
C ARG A 98 -23.96 -1.85 30.32
N ASN A 99 -23.12 -0.92 29.87
CA ASN A 99 -23.55 0.38 29.36
C ASN A 99 -23.92 0.33 27.87
N PHE A 100 -23.35 -0.60 27.11
CA PHE A 100 -23.50 -0.75 25.66
C PHE A 100 -23.80 -2.21 25.30
N PRO A 101 -25.00 -2.73 25.61
CA PRO A 101 -25.33 -4.15 25.46
C PRO A 101 -25.28 -4.66 24.01
N ASN A 102 -25.37 -3.75 23.03
CA ASN A 102 -25.27 -4.05 21.61
C ASN A 102 -23.81 -3.96 21.10
N THR A 103 -22.87 -4.49 21.88
CA THR A 103 -21.46 -4.62 21.50
C THR A 103 -21.02 -6.08 21.54
N GLU A 104 -20.22 -6.49 20.57
CA GLU A 104 -19.52 -7.78 20.58
C GLU A 104 -18.06 -7.55 20.95
N SER A 105 -17.41 -8.51 21.61
CA SER A 105 -16.00 -8.43 21.97
C SER A 105 -15.24 -9.64 21.45
N LYS A 106 -14.08 -9.40 20.82
CA LYS A 106 -13.24 -10.44 20.23
C LYS A 106 -11.79 -10.25 20.63
N TYR A 107 -11.15 -11.31 21.10
CA TYR A 107 -9.71 -11.29 21.34
C TYR A 107 -8.95 -11.37 20.03
N ASP A 108 -7.98 -10.49 19.83
CA ASP A 108 -7.04 -10.52 18.71
C ASP A 108 -5.65 -10.01 19.15
N ARG A 109 -4.64 -10.89 19.03
CA ARG A 109 -3.20 -10.57 19.21
C ARG A 109 -2.86 -9.67 20.41
N GLY A 110 -3.42 -9.95 21.58
CA GLY A 110 -3.15 -9.19 22.81
C GLY A 110 -4.02 -7.96 23.03
N TYR A 111 -5.04 -7.79 22.18
CA TYR A 111 -6.08 -6.77 22.30
C TYR A 111 -7.46 -7.42 22.36
N ILE A 112 -8.43 -6.69 22.91
CA ILE A 112 -9.85 -6.98 22.78
C ILE A 112 -10.44 -5.97 21.78
N GLY A 113 -10.85 -6.45 20.61
CA GLY A 113 -11.62 -5.69 19.65
C GLY A 113 -13.08 -5.62 20.11
N ILE A 114 -13.56 -4.41 20.38
CA ILE A 114 -14.95 -4.12 20.71
C ILE A 114 -15.66 -3.66 19.44
N LEU A 115 -16.74 -4.35 19.08
CA LEU A 115 -17.53 -4.13 17.88
C LEU A 115 -18.92 -3.60 18.27
N PRO A 116 -19.13 -2.27 18.31
CA PRO A 116 -20.45 -1.68 18.51
C PRO A 116 -21.32 -1.78 17.26
N HIS A 117 -22.63 -1.98 17.47
CA HIS A 117 -23.60 -2.02 16.37
C HIS A 117 -23.95 -0.63 15.81
N PHE A 118 -23.77 0.44 16.60
CA PHE A 118 -24.06 1.82 16.21
C PHE A 118 -22.84 2.72 16.33
N LEU A 119 -22.72 3.71 15.44
CA LEU A 119 -21.61 4.67 15.42
C LEU A 119 -21.65 5.61 16.65
N GLU A 120 -22.84 5.90 17.15
CA GLU A 120 -23.06 6.64 18.40
C GLU A 120 -22.43 5.90 19.59
N ASP A 121 -22.69 4.58 19.70
CA ASP A 121 -22.16 3.75 20.78
C ASP A 121 -20.64 3.67 20.69
N ARG A 122 -20.09 3.55 19.48
CA ARG A 122 -18.63 3.62 19.26
C ARG A 122 -18.03 4.89 19.86
N SER A 123 -18.66 6.04 19.60
CA SER A 123 -18.17 7.33 20.07
C SER A 123 -18.23 7.44 21.59
N LYS A 124 -19.35 7.00 22.19
CA LYS A 124 -19.53 6.98 23.65
C LYS A 124 -18.57 6.02 24.36
N ILE A 125 -18.28 4.86 23.76
CA ILE A 125 -17.30 3.92 24.33
C ILE A 125 -15.90 4.53 24.31
N ILE A 126 -15.50 5.20 23.23
CA ILE A 126 -14.20 5.90 23.17
C ILE A 126 -14.11 6.99 24.24
N GLU A 127 -15.16 7.79 24.41
CA GLU A 127 -15.21 8.83 25.46
C GLU A 127 -15.11 8.21 26.86
N PHE A 128 -15.84 7.12 27.10
CA PHE A 128 -15.76 6.36 28.35
C PHE A 128 -14.35 5.83 28.62
N LEU A 129 -13.68 5.24 27.64
CA LEU A 129 -12.31 4.73 27.79
C LEU A 129 -11.32 5.86 28.09
N ASN A 130 -11.40 6.97 27.35
CA ASN A 130 -10.53 8.12 27.55
C ASN A 130 -10.69 8.72 28.95
N LYS A 131 -11.92 8.81 29.47
CA LYS A 131 -12.19 9.31 30.83
C LYS A 131 -11.57 8.43 31.93
N ASN A 132 -11.40 7.15 31.66
CA ASN A 132 -10.82 6.17 32.58
C ASN A 132 -9.33 5.89 32.28
N GLU A 133 -8.68 6.67 31.40
CA GLU A 133 -7.27 6.51 31.01
C GLU A 133 -6.92 5.10 30.50
N LYS A 134 -7.84 4.48 29.75
CA LYS A 134 -7.74 3.09 29.24
C LYS A 134 -7.28 3.01 27.78
#